data_AF-Q6GYJ0-F1
#
_entry.id   AF-Q6GYJ0-F1
#
_cell.length_a   1.000
_cell.length_b   1.000
_cell.length_c   1.000
_cell.angle_alpha   90.00
_cell.angle_beta   90.00
_cell.angle_gamma   90.00
#
_symmetry.space_group_name_H-M   'P 1'
#
loop_
_entity.id
_entity.type
_entity.pdbx_description
1 polymer ?
#
loop_
_entity_poly.entity_id
_entity_poly.type
_entity_poly.pdbx_seq_one_letter_code
_entity_poly.pdbx_strand_id
1 'polypeptide(L)'
;VKAPSFLSIHMGVKAEVLPPDTDCHHFVLEDDWNRLEEPYGSIFLSIPTVLDSSLAPEGQHILHIFTICSIEDWEGLAQKDYDAKKELVADEIINRLENKLFPGLKQSIAFREIFSNNGRLGHQRHTGGI
;
A
#
# COMPACT_ATOMS: atom_id res chain seq x y z
N VAL A 1 24.60 1.99 -7.64
CA VAL A 1 23.46 2.13 -6.72
C VAL A 1 22.36 1.22 -7.24
N LYS A 2 21.93 0.21 -6.48
CA LYS A 2 20.76 -0.60 -6.88
C LYS A 2 19.52 0.28 -6.77
N ALA A 3 18.60 0.18 -7.74
CA ALA A 3 17.36 0.93 -7.69
C ALA A 3 16.52 0.47 -6.48
N PRO A 4 15.87 1.39 -5.75
CA PRO A 4 14.94 1.01 -4.69
C PRO A 4 13.81 0.13 -5.27
N SER A 5 13.36 -0.85 -4.48
CA SER A 5 12.15 -1.61 -4.78
C SER A 5 10.95 -0.92 -4.12
N PHE A 6 9.75 -1.42 -4.42
CA PHE A 6 8.51 -0.91 -3.86
C PHE A 6 7.61 -2.06 -3.44
N LEU A 7 6.92 -1.84 -2.33
CA LEU A 7 5.73 -2.60 -1.95
C LEU A 7 4.51 -1.75 -2.28
N SER A 8 3.56 -2.32 -3.01
CA SER A 8 2.30 -1.70 -3.41
C SER A 8 1.14 -2.53 -2.87
N ILE A 9 0.16 -1.87 -2.26
CA ILE A 9 -1.03 -2.49 -1.69
C ILE A 9 -2.23 -1.81 -2.34
N HIS A 10 -3.06 -2.60 -3.02
CA HIS A 10 -4.35 -2.14 -3.54
C HIS A 10 -5.45 -2.66 -2.63
N MET A 11 -6.33 -1.78 -2.17
CA MET A 11 -7.41 -2.14 -1.26
C MET A 11 -8.74 -1.54 -1.70
N GLY A 12 -9.81 -2.30 -1.54
CA GLY A 12 -11.17 -1.79 -1.52
C GLY A 12 -11.64 -1.71 -0.07
N VAL A 13 -12.14 -0.55 0.36
CA VAL A 13 -12.62 -0.32 1.73
C VAL A 13 -14.03 0.25 1.71
N LYS A 14 -14.81 0.02 2.78
CA LYS A 14 -16.12 0.64 2.96
C LYS A 14 -15.99 2.17 3.06
N ALA A 15 -16.91 2.90 2.43
CA ALA A 15 -16.83 4.35 2.35
C ALA A 15 -16.86 5.05 3.73
N GLU A 16 -17.58 4.48 4.69
CA GLU A 16 -17.76 5.02 6.05
C GLU A 16 -16.46 5.17 6.87
N VAL A 17 -15.36 4.55 6.45
CA VAL A 17 -14.08 4.62 7.16
C VAL A 17 -13.26 5.86 6.78
N LEU A 18 -13.59 6.52 5.67
CA LEU A 18 -12.93 7.76 5.25
C LEU A 18 -13.72 8.97 5.80
N PRO A 19 -13.06 9.91 6.50
CA PRO A 19 -13.64 11.20 6.82
C PRO A 19 -14.15 11.94 5.55
N PRO A 20 -15.26 12.70 5.62
CA PRO A 20 -15.83 13.40 4.46
C PRO A 20 -14.90 14.39 3.75
N ASP A 21 -13.86 14.87 4.42
CA ASP A 21 -12.86 15.83 3.95
C ASP A 21 -11.52 15.19 3.59
N THR A 22 -11.50 13.86 3.42
CA THR A 22 -10.29 13.12 3.01
C THR A 22 -9.79 13.59 1.65
N ASP A 23 -8.51 13.99 1.58
CA ASP A 23 -7.84 14.32 0.32
C ASP A 23 -7.57 13.08 -0.54
N CYS A 24 -7.44 13.28 -1.85
CA CYS A 24 -7.08 12.19 -2.76
C CYS A 24 -5.66 11.64 -2.52
N HIS A 25 -4.73 12.45 -2.02
CA HIS A 25 -3.32 12.07 -1.88
C HIS A 25 -2.80 12.40 -0.49
N HIS A 26 -2.15 11.42 0.13
CA HIS A 26 -1.48 11.57 1.41
C HIS A 26 -0.04 11.11 1.32
N PHE A 27 0.85 11.87 1.95
CA PHE A 27 2.22 11.48 2.22
C PHE A 27 2.40 11.38 3.73
N VAL A 28 2.72 10.19 4.21
CA VAL A 28 2.86 9.91 5.64
C VAL A 28 4.32 9.62 5.93
N LEU A 29 4.92 10.47 6.76
CA LEU A 29 6.23 10.26 7.36
C LEU A 29 6.05 10.33 8.87
N GLU A 30 6.44 9.28 9.57
CA GLU A 30 6.31 9.22 11.03
C GLU A 30 7.52 9.86 11.71
N ASP A 31 7.27 10.94 12.43
CA ASP A 31 8.07 11.65 13.47
C ASP A 31 9.52 12.05 13.13
N ASP A 32 10.25 11.33 12.29
CA ASP A 32 11.67 11.55 11.98
C ASP A 32 11.93 11.67 10.47
N TRP A 33 12.42 12.84 10.07
CA TRP A 33 12.80 13.16 8.70
C TRP A 33 13.95 12.30 8.16
N ASN A 34 14.77 11.73 9.04
CA ASN A 34 15.86 10.83 8.62
C ASN A 34 15.32 9.52 8.04
N ARG A 35 14.07 9.17 8.33
CA ARG A 35 13.41 7.95 7.83
C ARG A 35 12.84 8.09 6.42
N LEU A 36 12.95 9.27 5.81
CA LEU A 36 12.36 9.55 4.50
C LEU A 36 12.82 8.55 3.43
N GLU A 37 14.11 8.21 3.43
CA GLU A 37 14.72 7.30 2.46
C GLU A 37 14.87 5.87 3.00
N GLU A 38 14.51 5.64 4.26
CA GLU A 38 14.57 4.31 4.86
C GLU A 38 13.49 3.39 4.26
N PRO A 39 13.80 2.10 4.03
CA PRO A 39 12.78 1.11 3.69
C PRO A 39 11.59 1.17 4.65
N TYR A 40 10.39 1.24 4.10
CA TYR A 40 9.12 1.35 4.82
C TYR A 40 8.95 2.65 5.64
N GLY A 41 9.88 3.60 5.56
CA GLY A 41 9.83 4.84 6.35
C GLY A 41 8.69 5.76 5.96
N SER A 42 8.58 6.07 4.66
CA SER A 42 7.52 6.89 4.09
C SER A 42 6.42 6.07 3.43
N ILE A 43 5.15 6.44 3.65
CA ILE A 43 4.00 5.84 2.97
C ILE A 43 3.37 6.89 2.05
N PHE A 44 3.15 6.50 0.80
CA PHE A 44 2.33 7.24 -0.13
C PHE A 44 0.98 6.55 -0.26
N LEU A 45 -0.10 7.31 -0.17
CA LEU A 45 -1.46 6.82 -0.31
C LEU A 45 -2.22 7.68 -1.31
N SER A 46 -2.88 7.01 -2.26
CA SER A 46 -3.78 7.62 -3.24
C SER A 46 -5.18 7.01 -3.12
N ILE A 47 -6.20 7.86 -3.13
CA ILE A 47 -7.61 7.49 -3.02
C ILE A 47 -8.38 8.10 -4.20
N PRO A 48 -8.22 7.57 -5.43
CA PRO A 48 -8.76 8.20 -6.63
C PRO A 48 -10.29 8.32 -6.61
N THR A 49 -10.97 7.46 -5.86
CA THR A 49 -12.44 7.48 -5.72
C THR A 49 -12.97 8.66 -4.91
N VAL A 50 -12.11 9.42 -4.23
CA VAL A 50 -12.46 10.75 -3.69
C VAL A 50 -12.74 11.74 -4.81
N LEU A 51 -12.00 11.65 -5.93
CA LEU A 51 -12.19 12.54 -7.09
C LEU A 51 -13.22 12.00 -8.07
N ASP A 52 -13.29 10.68 -8.22
CA ASP A 52 -14.23 10.02 -9.13
C ASP A 52 -14.78 8.72 -8.52
N SER A 53 -15.98 8.82 -7.94
CA SER A 53 -16.64 7.69 -7.28
C SER A 53 -17.02 6.56 -8.23
N SER A 54 -17.04 6.79 -9.56
CA SER A 54 -17.39 5.75 -10.54
C SER A 54 -16.33 4.66 -10.69
N LEU A 55 -15.13 4.90 -10.16
CA LEU A 55 -14.01 3.95 -10.20
C LEU A 55 -14.20 2.75 -9.27
N ALA A 56 -15.16 2.80 -8.32
CA ALA A 56 -15.44 1.74 -7.38
C ALA A 56 -16.94 1.42 -7.29
N PRO A 57 -17.31 0.23 -6.77
CA PRO A 57 -18.68 -0.06 -6.41
C PRO A 57 -19.25 0.97 -5.42
N GLU A 58 -20.58 1.14 -5.43
CA GLU A 58 -21.27 2.02 -4.49
C GLU A 58 -20.92 1.67 -3.03
N GLY A 59 -20.67 2.71 -2.23
CA GLY A 59 -20.30 2.57 -0.82
C GLY A 59 -18.87 2.08 -0.57
N GLN A 60 -17.98 2.16 -1.57
CA GLN A 60 -16.57 1.78 -1.41
C GLN A 60 -15.59 2.84 -1.94
N HIS A 61 -14.38 2.86 -1.36
CA HIS A 61 -13.23 3.58 -1.90
C HIS A 61 -12.09 2.61 -2.27
N ILE A 62 -11.31 3.00 -3.27
CA ILE A 62 -10.07 2.33 -3.63
C ILE A 62 -8.92 3.08 -2.98
N LEU A 63 -8.07 2.36 -2.25
CA LEU A 63 -6.82 2.86 -1.72
C LEU A 63 -5.68 2.18 -2.49
N HIS A 64 -4.81 3.00 -3.06
CA HIS A 64 -3.53 2.57 -3.60
C HIS A 64 -2.42 3.08 -2.68
N ILE A 65 -1.76 2.16 -1.98
CA ILE A 65 -0.69 2.48 -1.03
C ILE A 65 0.62 1.99 -1.63
N PHE A 66 1.67 2.80 -1.57
CA PHE A 66 3.01 2.35 -1.91
C PHE A 66 4.06 2.88 -0.95
N THR A 67 5.09 2.07 -0.72
CA THR A 67 6.23 2.41 0.13
C THR A 67 7.52 1.91 -0.52
N ILE A 68 8.60 2.63 -0.26
CA ILE A 68 9.95 2.23 -0.66
C ILE A 68 10.35 1.00 0.15
N CYS A 69 11.03 0.05 -0.49
CA CYS A 69 11.68 -1.07 0.18
C CYS A 69 13.02 -1.42 -0.48
N SER A 70 13.83 -2.21 0.23
CA SER A 70 15.07 -2.76 -0.32
C SER A 70 14.77 -3.98 -1.20
N ILE A 71 15.55 -4.20 -2.26
CA ILE A 71 15.43 -5.44 -3.05
C ILE A 71 16.00 -6.64 -2.29
N GLU A 72 17.06 -6.41 -1.50
CA GLU A 72 17.72 -7.41 -0.66
C GLU A 72 16.76 -8.03 0.36
N ASP A 73 15.72 -7.30 0.79
CA ASP A 73 14.66 -7.80 1.65
C ASP A 73 13.91 -9.02 1.07
N TRP A 74 13.89 -9.14 -0.25
CA TRP A 74 13.06 -10.11 -0.96
C TRP A 74 13.86 -11.18 -1.69
N GLU A 75 15.18 -10.97 -1.84
CA GLU A 75 16.08 -11.90 -2.53
C GLU A 75 16.27 -13.20 -1.72
N GLY A 76 16.25 -14.34 -2.41
CA GLY A 76 16.56 -15.64 -1.81
C GLY A 76 15.49 -16.25 -0.89
N LEU A 77 14.36 -15.56 -0.68
CA LEU A 77 13.23 -16.11 0.09
C LEU A 77 12.55 -17.24 -0.68
N ALA A 78 12.19 -18.31 0.04
CA ALA A 78 11.27 -19.30 -0.49
C ALA A 78 9.89 -18.67 -0.71
N GLN A 79 9.11 -19.16 -1.68
CA GLN A 79 7.81 -18.57 -2.05
C GLN A 79 6.88 -18.38 -0.84
N LYS A 80 6.82 -19.37 0.06
CA LYS A 80 6.02 -19.31 1.30
C LYS A 80 6.45 -18.16 2.22
N ASP A 81 7.74 -17.98 2.41
CA ASP A 81 8.30 -16.94 3.29
C ASP A 81 8.16 -15.56 2.65
N TYR A 82 8.28 -15.49 1.32
CA TYR A 82 8.00 -14.28 0.54
C TYR A 82 6.55 -13.83 0.69
N ASP A 83 5.59 -14.75 0.54
CA ASP A 83 4.17 -14.45 0.68
C ASP A 83 3.82 -14.07 2.13
N ALA A 84 4.36 -14.78 3.12
CA ALA A 84 4.17 -14.42 4.53
C ALA A 84 4.78 -13.05 4.87
N LYS A 85 5.99 -12.73 4.36
CA LYS A 85 6.61 -11.42 4.56
C LYS A 85 5.79 -10.30 3.93
N LYS A 86 5.25 -10.48 2.72
CA LYS A 86 4.36 -9.49 2.08
C LYS A 86 3.16 -9.15 2.95
N GLU A 87 2.47 -10.16 3.47
CA GLU A 87 1.29 -9.97 4.32
C GLU A 87 1.66 -9.25 5.62
N LEU A 88 2.75 -9.66 6.28
CA LEU A 88 3.23 -9.03 7.52
C LEU A 88 3.54 -7.54 7.32
N VAL A 89 4.31 -7.21 6.27
CA VAL A 89 4.66 -5.82 5.99
C VAL A 89 3.42 -5.01 5.60
N ALA A 90 2.52 -5.56 4.79
CA ALA A 90 1.28 -4.88 4.43
C ALA A 90 0.40 -4.60 5.67
N ASP A 91 0.28 -5.56 6.58
CA ASP A 91 -0.47 -5.39 7.83
C ASP A 91 0.13 -4.32 8.73
N GLU A 92 1.45 -4.17 8.75
CA GLU A 92 2.15 -3.09 9.46
C GLU A 92 1.86 -1.73 8.85
N ILE A 93 1.97 -1.60 7.52
CA ILE A 93 1.65 -0.36 6.80
C ILE A 93 0.20 0.06 7.03
N ILE A 94 -0.74 -0.90 6.98
CA ILE A 94 -2.16 -0.63 7.22
C ILE A 94 -2.41 -0.24 8.67
N ASN A 95 -1.74 -0.87 9.65
CA ASN A 95 -1.83 -0.46 11.07
C ASN A 95 -1.42 1.01 11.24
N ARG A 96 -0.37 1.44 10.55
CA ARG A 96 0.13 2.82 10.62
C ARG A 96 -0.90 3.81 10.05
N LEU A 97 -1.50 3.49 8.90
CA LEU A 97 -2.57 4.29 8.31
C LEU A 97 -3.84 4.31 9.18
N GLU A 98 -4.20 3.18 9.79
CA GLU A 98 -5.34 3.10 10.72
C GLU A 98 -5.14 4.02 11.94
N ASN A 99 -3.95 3.97 12.55
CA ASN A 99 -3.64 4.73 13.75
C ASN A 99 -3.54 6.25 13.50
N LYS A 100 -3.18 6.67 12.28
CA LYS A 100 -2.88 8.08 11.96
C LYS A 100 -3.98 8.77 11.18
N LEU A 101 -4.64 8.08 10.25
CA LEU A 101 -5.57 8.69 9.30
C LEU A 101 -6.99 8.12 9.39
N PHE A 102 -7.13 6.79 9.42
CA PHE A 102 -8.44 6.15 9.25
C PHE A 102 -8.73 5.12 10.34
N PRO A 103 -9.16 5.54 11.54
CA PRO A 103 -9.54 4.61 12.59
C PRO A 103 -10.59 3.60 12.09
N GLY A 104 -10.32 2.31 12.28
CA GLY A 104 -11.17 1.22 11.79
C GLY A 104 -10.84 0.71 10.38
N LEU A 105 -9.75 1.19 9.76
CA LEU A 105 -9.33 0.80 8.41
C LEU A 105 -9.32 -0.71 8.20
N LYS A 106 -8.68 -1.48 9.09
CA LYS A 106 -8.59 -2.94 8.92
C LYS A 106 -9.93 -3.63 8.86
N GLN A 107 -10.90 -3.19 9.66
CA GLN A 107 -12.23 -3.81 9.68
C GLN A 107 -13.09 -3.42 8.46
N SER A 108 -12.70 -2.37 7.75
CA SER A 108 -13.40 -1.88 6.55
C SER A 108 -12.94 -2.55 5.25
N ILE A 109 -11.83 -3.32 5.27
CA ILE A 109 -11.25 -3.94 4.08
C ILE A 109 -12.22 -4.97 3.50
N ALA A 110 -12.72 -4.71 2.29
CA ALA A 110 -13.52 -5.64 1.51
C ALA A 110 -12.64 -6.49 0.56
N PHE A 111 -11.53 -5.92 0.11
CA PHE A 111 -10.58 -6.57 -0.78
C PHE A 111 -9.17 -6.01 -0.56
N ARG A 112 -8.14 -6.84 -0.71
CA ARG A 112 -6.73 -6.42 -0.70
C ARG A 112 -5.89 -7.30 -1.62
N GLU A 113 -4.95 -6.66 -2.33
CA GLU A 113 -3.89 -7.33 -3.08
C GLU A 113 -2.54 -6.63 -2.83
N ILE A 114 -1.49 -7.44 -2.62
CA ILE A 114 -0.15 -6.95 -2.25
C ILE A 114 0.87 -7.37 -3.31
N PHE A 115 1.63 -6.39 -3.78
CA PHE A 115 2.66 -6.55 -4.78
C PHE A 115 4.00 -6.07 -4.24
N SER A 116 5.05 -6.87 -4.45
CA SER A 116 6.43 -6.43 -4.28
C SER A 116 7.18 -6.70 -5.58
N ASN A 117 7.96 -5.72 -6.03
CA ASN A 117 8.82 -5.86 -7.20
C ASN A 117 10.08 -6.64 -6.81
N ASN A 118 9.93 -7.95 -6.66
CA ASN A 118 11.06 -8.86 -6.79
C ASN A 118 11.30 -9.04 -8.30
N GLY A 119 12.51 -8.72 -8.79
CA GLY A 119 12.87 -8.45 -10.19
C GLY A 119 12.63 -9.55 -11.25
N ARG A 120 11.78 -10.55 -11.00
CA ARG A 120 11.45 -11.62 -11.94
C ARG A 120 9.97 -11.98 -12.08
N LEU A 121 9.09 -11.67 -11.12
CA LEU A 121 7.70 -12.19 -11.14
C LEU A 121 6.60 -11.11 -11.04
N GLY A 122 6.89 -9.96 -10.44
CA GLY A 122 5.92 -8.85 -10.35
C GLY A 122 5.82 -8.02 -11.64
N HIS A 123 6.96 -7.80 -12.30
CA HIS A 123 7.03 -6.91 -13.47
C HIS A 123 6.28 -7.44 -14.70
N GLN A 124 6.26 -8.76 -14.93
CA GLN A 124 5.61 -9.35 -16.11
C GLN A 124 4.08 -9.32 -16.08
N ARG A 125 3.45 -9.21 -14.89
CA ARG A 125 1.98 -9.11 -14.81
C ARG A 125 1.46 -7.70 -15.00
N HIS A 126 2.31 -6.68 -14.84
CA HIS A 126 1.88 -5.29 -14.86
C HIS A 126 1.91 -4.65 -16.26
N THR A 127 2.77 -5.13 -17.17
CA THR A 127 2.84 -4.58 -18.54
C THR A 127 1.87 -5.24 -19.52
N GLY A 128 1.01 -6.15 -19.06
CA GLY A 128 0.05 -6.87 -19.89
C GLY A 128 -1.38 -6.66 -19.41
N GLY A 129 -2.04 -5.61 -19.88
CA GLY A 129 -3.48 -5.44 -19.73
C GLY A 129 -3.89 -4.14 -19.06
N ILE A 130 -3.82 -3.04 -19.82
CA ILE A 130 -4.91 -2.06 -19.89
C ILE A 130 -5.49 -2.21 -21.30
#